data_AF-A0A7C1A788-F1
#
_entry.id   AF-A0A7C1A788-F1
#
_cell.length_a   1.000
_cell.length_b   1.000
_cell.length_c   1.000
_cell.angle_alpha   90.00
_cell.angle_beta   90.00
_cell.angle_gamma   90.00
#
_symmetry.space_group_name_H-M   'P 1'
#
loop_
_entity.id
_entity.type
_entity.pdbx_description
1 polymer ?
#
loop_
_entity_poly.entity_id
_entity_poly.type
_entity_poly.pdbx_seq_one_letter_code
_entity_poly.pdbx_strand_id
1 'polypeptide(L)'
;MKQKESNFVSKVFLTISIIIATYMLIFTAGFSAVFLEILRDISFSLNFKVKFVITLIESLTFASVQDMAIFIGTISALVFLKYPIGGKEARENLREKVPFYDWILFIMVLIPFLYVFFVYDSLALRQGIVYPIDVIFGSIAILLTIEAARRILGLPLILLTIGFLFYGVYNSNFDIKNIVSMMYLYNIGLWGTAVWVATFYIYFFMFFASILKQIGLGEYFINTATSLAG
;
A
#
# COMPACT_ATOMS: atom_id res chain seq x y z
N MET A 1 21.28 14.23 19.40
CA MET A 1 20.22 13.23 19.11
C MET A 1 20.13 12.26 20.27
N LYS A 2 19.18 12.43 21.19
CA LYS A 2 18.95 11.45 22.28
C LYS A 2 18.38 10.18 21.64
N GLN A 3 19.15 9.10 21.71
CA GLN A 3 18.78 7.76 21.30
C GLN A 3 17.63 7.31 22.21
N LYS A 4 16.40 7.54 21.76
CA LYS A 4 15.19 7.11 22.46
C LYS A 4 15.22 5.58 22.47
N GLU A 5 15.27 4.97 23.64
CA GLU A 5 15.26 3.51 23.80
C GLU A 5 14.18 2.91 22.88
N SER A 6 14.63 2.06 21.96
CA SER A 6 13.77 1.52 20.91
C SER A 6 12.84 0.46 21.51
N ASN A 7 11.63 0.89 21.90
CA ASN A 7 10.54 0.00 22.32
C ASN A 7 10.29 -1.07 21.25
N PHE A 8 9.90 -2.28 21.66
CA PHE A 8 9.61 -3.42 20.76
C PHE A 8 8.74 -3.04 19.55
N VAL A 9 7.70 -2.24 19.78
CA VAL A 9 6.82 -1.71 18.73
C VAL A 9 7.59 -0.90 17.68
N SER A 10 8.52 -0.06 18.11
CA SER A 10 9.33 0.77 17.20
C SER A 10 10.22 -0.10 16.32
N LYS A 11 10.76 -1.19 16.86
CA LYS A 11 11.52 -2.18 16.08
C LYS A 11 10.63 -2.86 15.05
N VAL A 12 9.48 -3.38 15.47
CA VAL A 12 8.51 -4.03 14.56
C VAL A 12 8.07 -3.09 13.44
N PHE A 13 7.67 -1.87 13.79
CA PHE A 13 7.28 -0.84 12.82
C PHE A 13 8.39 -0.56 11.81
N LEU A 14 9.62 -0.37 12.28
CA LEU A 14 10.76 -0.04 11.43
C LEU A 14 11.15 -1.23 10.54
N THR A 15 11.17 -2.45 11.08
CA THR A 15 11.45 -3.66 10.30
C THR A 15 10.44 -3.88 9.19
N ILE A 16 9.14 -3.80 9.49
CA ILE A 16 8.09 -3.96 8.47
C ILE A 16 8.18 -2.83 7.44
N SER A 17 8.40 -1.58 7.88
CA SER A 17 8.55 -0.42 6.98
C SER A 17 9.73 -0.59 6.02
N ILE A 18 10.86 -1.12 6.49
CA ILE A 18 12.03 -1.39 5.64
C ILE A 18 11.71 -2.50 4.64
N ILE A 19 11.10 -3.60 5.09
CA ILE A 19 10.75 -4.73 4.22
C ILE A 19 9.82 -4.28 3.09
N ILE A 20 8.75 -3.55 3.42
CA ILE A 20 7.81 -3.06 2.40
C ILE A 20 8.46 -2.01 1.49
N ALA A 21 9.32 -1.15 2.05
CA ALA A 21 10.02 -0.15 1.26
C ALA A 21 10.96 -0.79 0.24
N THR A 22 11.72 -1.81 0.66
CA THR A 22 12.60 -2.59 -0.21
C THR A 22 11.80 -3.36 -1.25
N TYR A 23 10.70 -4.01 -0.87
CA TYR A 23 9.78 -4.65 -1.80
C TYR A 23 9.34 -3.68 -2.90
N MET A 24 8.79 -2.53 -2.51
CA MET A 24 8.29 -1.53 -3.45
C MET A 24 9.37 -1.00 -4.39
N LEU A 25 10.60 -0.84 -3.90
CA LEU A 25 11.72 -0.40 -4.71
C LEU A 25 12.01 -1.42 -5.82
N ILE A 26 12.11 -2.70 -5.46
CA ILE A 26 12.36 -3.79 -6.41
C ILE A 26 11.25 -3.81 -7.47
N PHE A 27 9.98 -3.86 -7.08
CA PHE A 27 8.89 -4.05 -8.03
C PHE A 27 8.64 -2.83 -8.93
N THR A 28 8.71 -1.62 -8.37
CA THR A 28 8.37 -0.39 -9.11
C THR A 28 9.52 0.13 -9.98
N ALA A 29 10.78 -0.16 -9.67
CA ALA A 29 11.92 0.24 -10.51
C ALA A 29 11.94 -0.46 -11.88
N GLY A 30 10.86 -1.17 -12.23
CA GLY A 30 10.78 -2.02 -13.40
C GLY A 30 11.73 -3.20 -13.31
N PHE A 31 12.30 -3.49 -12.12
CA PHE A 31 13.23 -4.61 -11.99
C PHE A 31 12.54 -5.89 -12.40
N SER A 32 11.27 -6.12 -12.06
CA SER A 32 10.54 -7.27 -12.59
C SER A 32 10.54 -7.25 -14.13
N ALA A 33 9.93 -6.28 -14.79
CA ALA A 33 9.84 -6.25 -16.26
C ALA A 33 11.21 -6.31 -16.97
N VAL A 34 12.19 -5.50 -16.54
CA VAL A 34 13.52 -5.39 -17.15
C VAL A 34 14.37 -6.62 -16.86
N PHE A 35 14.35 -7.17 -15.64
CA PHE A 35 15.04 -8.43 -15.32
C PHE A 35 14.50 -9.59 -16.15
N LEU A 36 13.19 -9.62 -16.36
CA LEU A 36 12.53 -10.67 -17.13
C LEU A 36 12.81 -10.53 -18.63
N GLU A 37 12.91 -9.30 -19.16
CA GLU A 37 13.42 -9.05 -20.51
C GLU A 37 14.88 -9.49 -20.66
N ILE A 38 15.74 -9.16 -19.70
CA ILE A 38 17.14 -9.63 -19.68
C ILE A 38 17.19 -11.16 -19.67
N LEU A 39 16.41 -11.83 -18.80
CA LEU A 39 16.38 -13.30 -18.73
C LEU A 39 15.82 -13.93 -20.01
N ARG A 40 14.80 -13.32 -20.61
CA ARG A 40 14.25 -13.74 -21.91
C ARG A 40 15.33 -13.65 -22.99
N ASP A 41 16.04 -12.53 -23.08
CA ASP A 41 17.05 -12.29 -24.10
C ASP A 41 18.28 -13.20 -23.91
N ILE A 42 18.69 -13.44 -22.66
CA ILE A 42 19.71 -14.44 -22.31
C ILE A 42 19.23 -15.87 -22.66
N SER A 43 17.97 -16.20 -22.38
CA SER A 43 17.39 -17.52 -22.71
C SER A 43 17.38 -17.78 -24.21
N PHE A 44 17.07 -16.77 -25.02
CA PHE A 44 17.15 -16.85 -26.48
C PHE A 44 18.60 -17.01 -26.95
N SER A 45 19.54 -16.30 -26.32
CA SER A 45 20.98 -16.40 -26.65
C SER A 45 21.59 -17.76 -26.28
N LEU A 46 21.12 -18.39 -25.20
CA LEU A 46 21.67 -19.66 -24.69
C LEU A 46 20.91 -20.92 -25.13
N ASN A 47 19.90 -20.79 -26.00
CA ASN A 47 19.03 -21.90 -26.45
C ASN A 47 18.37 -22.68 -25.27
N PHE A 48 18.25 -22.02 -24.11
CA PHE A 48 17.63 -22.59 -22.92
C PHE A 48 16.14 -22.81 -23.20
N LYS A 49 15.54 -23.89 -22.65
CA LYS A 49 14.11 -24.20 -22.87
C LYS A 49 13.26 -22.99 -22.48
N VAL A 50 12.79 -22.27 -23.51
CA VAL A 50 11.99 -21.05 -23.44
C VAL A 50 10.78 -21.20 -22.51
N LYS A 51 10.20 -22.41 -22.43
CA LYS A 51 9.07 -22.71 -21.56
C LYS A 51 9.41 -22.62 -20.06
N PHE A 52 10.59 -23.06 -19.63
CA PHE A 52 10.98 -22.98 -18.22
C PHE A 52 11.20 -21.52 -17.79
N VAL A 53 11.87 -20.74 -18.64
CA VAL A 53 12.13 -19.33 -18.37
C VAL A 53 10.83 -18.51 -18.40
N ILE A 54 9.94 -18.74 -19.37
CA ILE A 54 8.62 -18.08 -19.40
C ILE A 54 7.77 -18.45 -18.18
N THR A 55 7.73 -19.72 -17.76
CA THR A 55 6.99 -20.12 -16.55
C THR A 55 7.59 -19.50 -15.29
N LEU A 56 8.92 -19.40 -15.21
CA LEU A 56 9.61 -18.74 -14.10
C LEU A 56 9.31 -17.23 -14.10
N ILE A 57 9.26 -16.63 -15.29
CA ILE A 57 8.89 -15.22 -15.49
C ILE A 57 7.46 -14.96 -15.00
N GLU A 58 6.48 -15.74 -15.48
CA GLU A 58 5.06 -15.61 -15.09
C GLU A 58 4.85 -15.83 -13.58
N SER A 59 5.63 -16.72 -12.96
CA SER A 59 5.56 -16.97 -11.51
C SER A 59 6.17 -15.84 -10.65
N LEU A 60 7.03 -15.00 -11.24
CA LEU A 60 7.68 -13.88 -10.57
C LEU A 60 7.01 -12.53 -10.89
N THR A 61 6.12 -12.48 -11.88
CA THR A 61 5.32 -11.30 -12.21
C THR A 61 4.00 -11.32 -11.47
N PHE A 62 3.87 -10.44 -10.47
CA PHE A 62 2.57 -10.14 -9.90
C PHE A 62 1.86 -9.06 -10.71
N ALA A 63 0.54 -9.11 -10.70
CA ALA A 63 -0.27 -8.03 -11.25
C ALA A 63 -0.17 -6.77 -10.38
N SER A 64 -0.41 -5.61 -10.98
CA SER A 64 -0.36 -4.32 -10.27
C SER A 64 -1.25 -4.28 -9.02
N VAL A 65 -2.42 -4.93 -9.06
CA VAL A 65 -3.34 -5.05 -7.92
C VAL A 65 -2.74 -5.87 -6.79
N GLN A 66 -1.99 -6.93 -7.09
CA GLN A 66 -1.31 -7.75 -6.08
C GLN A 66 -0.21 -6.95 -5.38
N ASP A 67 0.60 -6.19 -6.12
CA ASP A 67 1.61 -5.29 -5.55
C ASP A 67 0.97 -4.20 -4.68
N MET A 68 -0.09 -3.58 -5.18
CA MET A 68 -0.86 -2.59 -4.42
C MET A 68 -1.50 -3.22 -3.17
N ALA A 69 -1.93 -4.47 -3.23
CA ALA A 69 -2.54 -5.14 -2.08
C ALA A 69 -1.54 -5.29 -0.94
N ILE A 70 -0.32 -5.75 -1.24
CA ILE A 70 0.75 -5.83 -0.26
C ILE A 70 1.08 -4.44 0.29
N PHE A 71 1.21 -3.44 -0.59
CA PHE A 71 1.56 -2.08 -0.18
C PHE A 71 0.51 -1.40 0.69
N ILE A 72 -0.72 -1.27 0.17
CA ILE A 72 -1.82 -0.57 0.85
C ILE A 72 -2.21 -1.33 2.12
N GLY A 73 -2.27 -2.66 2.08
CA GLY A 73 -2.56 -3.48 3.24
C GLY A 73 -1.53 -3.28 4.35
N THR A 74 -0.24 -3.34 4.01
CA THR A 74 0.84 -3.15 4.99
C THR A 74 0.89 -1.73 5.53
N ILE A 75 0.72 -0.71 4.69
CA ILE A 75 0.68 0.69 5.15
C ILE A 75 -0.52 0.91 6.06
N SER A 76 -1.69 0.40 5.71
CA SER A 76 -2.89 0.50 6.54
C SER A 76 -2.69 -0.20 7.88
N ALA A 77 -2.01 -1.35 7.90
CA ALA A 77 -1.63 -2.03 9.13
C ALA A 77 -0.70 -1.16 9.99
N LEU A 78 0.37 -0.62 9.40
CA LEU A 78 1.33 0.25 10.08
C LEU A 78 0.69 1.52 10.67
N VAL A 79 -0.41 2.01 10.08
CA VAL A 79 -1.19 3.13 10.61
C VAL A 79 -1.76 2.79 11.99
N PHE A 80 -2.30 1.59 12.20
CA PHE A 80 -2.84 1.16 13.49
C PHE A 80 -1.77 1.07 14.59
N LEU A 81 -0.52 0.71 14.24
CA LEU A 81 0.58 0.70 15.20
C LEU A 81 1.11 2.11 15.53
N LYS A 82 0.96 3.07 14.61
CA LYS A 82 1.55 4.41 14.73
C LYS A 82 0.58 5.47 15.25
N TYR A 83 -0.71 5.34 14.94
CA TYR A 83 -1.74 6.32 15.26
C TYR A 83 -2.84 5.67 16.09
N PRO A 84 -3.04 6.09 17.36
CA PRO A 84 -4.12 5.55 18.20
C PRO A 84 -5.50 6.00 17.71
N ILE A 85 -6.59 5.47 18.30
CA ILE A 85 -7.99 5.77 17.91
C ILE A 85 -8.30 7.28 17.83
N GLY A 86 -7.72 8.09 18.72
CA GLY A 86 -7.89 9.55 18.71
C GLY A 86 -7.07 10.28 17.63
N GLY A 87 -6.45 9.54 16.71
CA GLY A 87 -5.70 10.09 15.58
C GLY A 87 -4.38 10.75 15.99
N LYS A 88 -3.91 11.66 15.13
CA LYS A 88 -2.64 12.37 15.29
C LYS A 88 -2.59 13.21 16.58
N GLU A 89 -3.69 13.83 16.98
CA GLU A 89 -3.78 14.69 18.17
C GLU A 89 -3.66 13.90 19.48
N ALA A 90 -4.25 12.70 19.55
CA ALA A 90 -4.14 11.84 20.73
C ALA A 90 -2.73 11.25 20.89
N ARG A 91 -1.91 11.22 19.83
CA ARG A 91 -0.52 10.72 19.89
C ARG A 91 0.40 11.62 20.71
N GLU A 92 0.14 12.93 20.75
CA GLU A 92 0.94 13.84 21.56
C GLU A 92 0.68 13.64 23.07
N ASN A 93 -0.51 13.12 23.42
CA ASN A 93 -0.96 12.96 24.81
C ASN A 93 -0.87 11.52 25.36
N LEU A 94 -0.68 10.49 24.52
CA LEU A 94 -0.66 9.08 24.94
C LEU A 94 0.77 8.49 24.99
N ARG A 95 1.15 8.02 26.19
CA ARG A 95 2.44 7.39 26.52
C ARG A 95 2.68 6.07 25.79
N GLU A 96 3.86 5.95 25.20
CA GLU A 96 4.79 4.81 25.03
C GLU A 96 4.34 3.40 24.58
N LYS A 97 3.07 2.98 24.70
CA LYS A 97 2.61 1.61 24.40
C LYS A 97 1.38 1.59 23.49
N VAL A 98 1.41 0.71 22.48
CA VAL A 98 0.27 0.47 21.58
C VAL A 98 -0.79 -0.37 22.29
N PRO A 99 -2.05 0.09 22.33
CA PRO A 99 -3.16 -0.67 22.91
C PRO A 99 -3.40 -2.02 22.22
N PHE A 100 -3.92 -3.00 22.95
CA PHE A 100 -4.16 -4.35 22.42
C PHE A 100 -5.15 -4.37 21.24
N TYR A 101 -6.16 -3.50 21.25
CA TYR A 101 -7.11 -3.41 20.14
C TYR A 101 -6.46 -2.95 18.83
N ASP A 102 -5.40 -2.14 18.89
CA ASP A 102 -4.68 -1.67 17.70
C ASP A 102 -3.84 -2.80 17.08
N TRP A 103 -3.39 -3.76 17.88
CA TRP A 103 -2.79 -5.01 17.38
C TRP A 103 -3.80 -5.89 16.66
N ILE A 104 -5.03 -5.97 17.17
CA ILE A 104 -6.11 -6.71 16.48
C ILE A 104 -6.40 -6.05 15.14
N LEU A 105 -6.55 -4.72 15.10
CA LEU A 105 -6.81 -3.99 13.87
C LEU A 105 -5.64 -4.10 12.87
N PHE A 106 -4.40 -4.09 13.37
CA PHE A 106 -3.20 -4.33 12.56
C PHE A 106 -3.27 -5.68 11.83
N ILE A 107 -3.68 -6.76 12.49
CA ILE A 107 -3.81 -8.08 11.85
C ILE A 107 -5.03 -8.11 10.95
N MET A 108 -6.18 -7.60 11.44
CA MET A 108 -7.46 -7.71 10.75
C MET A 108 -7.47 -6.96 9.41
N VAL A 109 -6.78 -5.82 9.32
CA VAL A 109 -6.68 -5.08 8.06
C VAL A 109 -5.86 -5.81 7.02
N LEU A 110 -4.87 -6.65 7.40
CA LEU A 110 -4.06 -7.38 6.42
C LEU A 110 -4.85 -8.49 5.70
N ILE A 111 -5.80 -9.12 6.40
CA ILE A 111 -6.55 -10.28 5.92
C ILE A 111 -7.20 -10.02 4.55
N PRO A 112 -8.02 -8.97 4.35
CA PRO A 112 -8.63 -8.75 3.05
C PRO A 112 -7.62 -8.37 1.95
N PHE A 113 -6.54 -7.65 2.25
CA PHE A 113 -5.55 -7.36 1.21
C PHE A 113 -4.80 -8.63 0.77
N LEU A 114 -4.48 -9.51 1.73
CA LEU A 114 -3.92 -10.84 1.42
C LEU A 114 -4.92 -11.73 0.67
N TYR A 115 -6.22 -11.65 0.98
CA TYR A 115 -7.25 -12.38 0.25
C TYR A 115 -7.23 -12.04 -1.24
N VAL A 116 -7.26 -10.75 -1.61
CA VAL A 116 -7.16 -10.33 -3.02
C VAL A 116 -5.84 -10.77 -3.64
N PHE A 117 -4.72 -10.66 -2.90
CA PHE A 117 -3.42 -11.10 -3.40
C PHE A 117 -3.43 -12.57 -3.89
N PHE A 118 -3.99 -13.48 -3.10
CA PHE A 118 -4.03 -14.91 -3.44
C PHE A 118 -5.15 -15.29 -4.41
N VAL A 119 -6.27 -14.58 -4.38
CA VAL A 119 -7.44 -14.89 -5.19
C VAL A 119 -7.41 -14.18 -6.55
N TYR A 120 -6.47 -13.26 -6.76
CA TYR A 120 -6.38 -12.39 -7.95
C TYR A 120 -6.52 -13.13 -9.28
N ASP A 121 -5.79 -14.22 -9.49
CA ASP A 121 -5.84 -14.97 -10.75
C ASP A 121 -7.24 -15.54 -11.02
N SER A 122 -7.88 -16.07 -9.97
CA SER A 122 -9.26 -16.52 -10.07
C SER A 122 -10.22 -15.34 -10.25
N LEU A 123 -9.95 -14.19 -9.63
CA LEU A 123 -10.77 -12.98 -9.74
C LEU A 123 -10.76 -12.43 -11.17
N ALA A 124 -9.59 -12.44 -11.82
CA ALA A 124 -9.43 -12.06 -13.22
C ALA A 124 -10.25 -12.95 -14.16
N LEU A 125 -10.39 -14.24 -13.83
CA LEU A 125 -11.15 -15.21 -14.63
C LEU A 125 -12.66 -15.22 -14.34
N ARG A 126 -13.11 -14.64 -13.22
CA ARG A 126 -14.53 -14.65 -12.78
C ARG A 126 -15.46 -13.75 -13.60
N GLN A 127 -14.94 -12.94 -14.53
CA GLN A 127 -15.72 -12.05 -15.42
C GLN A 127 -16.81 -11.23 -14.68
N GLY A 128 -16.51 -10.75 -13.48
CA GLY A 128 -17.46 -9.95 -12.67
C GLY A 128 -18.40 -10.74 -11.76
N ILE A 129 -18.26 -12.06 -11.66
CA ILE A 129 -18.96 -12.87 -10.65
C ILE A 129 -18.38 -12.56 -9.26
N VAL A 130 -19.24 -12.05 -8.39
CA VAL A 130 -18.91 -11.71 -6.99
C VAL A 130 -19.47 -12.78 -6.06
N TYR A 131 -18.59 -13.45 -5.32
CA TYR A 131 -18.97 -14.44 -4.31
C TYR A 131 -19.26 -13.78 -2.95
N PRO A 132 -20.05 -14.43 -2.08
CA PRO A 132 -20.34 -13.92 -0.74
C PRO A 132 -19.08 -13.64 0.10
N ILE A 133 -18.04 -14.45 -0.07
CA ILE A 133 -16.77 -14.28 0.63
C ILE A 133 -16.02 -13.00 0.18
N ASP A 134 -16.14 -12.64 -1.11
CA ASP A 134 -15.59 -11.39 -1.64
C ASP A 134 -16.26 -10.18 -0.99
N VAL A 135 -17.58 -10.27 -0.74
CA VAL A 135 -18.35 -9.22 -0.08
C VAL A 135 -17.90 -9.03 1.37
N ILE A 136 -17.62 -10.12 2.10
CA ILE A 136 -17.16 -10.07 3.49
C ILE A 136 -15.78 -9.40 3.56
N PHE A 137 -14.80 -9.90 2.81
CA PHE A 137 -13.45 -9.34 2.85
C PHE A 137 -13.41 -7.92 2.32
N GLY A 138 -14.14 -7.61 1.25
CA GLY A 138 -14.20 -6.25 0.73
C GLY A 138 -14.87 -5.27 1.67
N SER A 139 -15.92 -5.67 2.38
CA SER A 139 -16.54 -4.82 3.42
C SER A 139 -15.54 -4.50 4.54
N ILE A 140 -14.77 -5.51 5.00
CA ILE A 140 -13.73 -5.33 6.01
C ILE A 140 -12.63 -4.39 5.48
N ALA A 141 -12.19 -4.58 4.24
CA ALA A 141 -11.16 -3.75 3.61
C ALA A 141 -11.59 -2.28 3.58
N ILE A 142 -12.81 -2.01 3.10
CA ILE A 142 -13.34 -0.65 2.96
C ILE A 142 -13.45 0.01 4.33
N LEU A 143 -14.07 -0.64 5.31
CA LEU A 143 -14.27 -0.08 6.64
C LEU A 143 -12.93 0.20 7.36
N LEU A 144 -12.00 -0.75 7.31
CA LEU A 144 -10.69 -0.59 7.97
C LEU A 144 -9.81 0.43 7.23
N THR A 145 -9.94 0.57 5.91
CA THR A 145 -9.23 1.60 5.15
C THR A 145 -9.77 2.99 5.50
N ILE A 146 -11.08 3.15 5.61
CA ILE A 146 -11.72 4.40 6.06
C ILE A 146 -11.25 4.76 7.47
N GLU A 147 -11.22 3.78 8.39
CA GLU A 147 -10.73 3.99 9.75
C GLU A 147 -9.23 4.34 9.80
N ALA A 148 -8.39 3.69 8.99
CA ALA A 148 -6.98 4.03 8.85
C ALA A 148 -6.81 5.47 8.30
N ALA A 149 -7.59 5.84 7.28
CA ALA A 149 -7.62 7.19 6.73
C ALA A 149 -8.06 8.23 7.79
N ARG A 150 -9.05 7.92 8.64
CA ARG A 150 -9.52 8.79 9.73
C ARG A 150 -8.39 9.12 10.70
N ARG A 151 -7.55 8.14 11.03
CA ARG A 151 -6.44 8.30 11.98
C ARG A 151 -5.30 9.17 11.43
N ILE A 152 -5.16 9.26 10.11
CA ILE A 152 -4.10 10.05 9.45
C ILE A 152 -4.61 11.45 9.06
N LEU A 153 -5.77 11.52 8.42
CA LEU A 153 -6.29 12.71 7.72
C LEU A 153 -7.37 13.45 8.52
N GLY A 154 -7.91 12.84 9.58
CA GLY A 154 -8.96 13.40 10.42
C GLY A 154 -10.37 13.22 9.84
N LEU A 155 -11.35 13.81 10.53
CA LEU A 155 -12.77 13.65 10.23
C LEU A 155 -13.26 14.25 8.89
N PRO A 156 -12.74 15.41 8.40
CA PRO A 156 -13.34 16.07 7.23
C PRO A 156 -13.43 15.18 5.99
N LEU A 157 -12.36 14.42 5.68
CA LEU A 157 -12.33 13.55 4.51
C LEU A 157 -13.27 12.34 4.68
N ILE A 158 -13.42 11.85 5.91
CA ILE A 158 -14.29 10.70 6.22
C ILE A 158 -15.75 11.05 6.08
N LEU A 159 -16.15 12.26 6.50
CA LEU A 159 -17.50 12.76 6.28
C LEU A 159 -17.83 12.83 4.78
N LEU A 160 -16.87 13.27 3.96
CA LEU A 160 -17.02 13.27 2.51
C LEU A 160 -17.19 11.85 1.95
N THR A 161 -16.32 10.92 2.36
CA THR A 161 -16.39 9.51 1.93
C THR A 161 -17.73 8.87 2.31
N ILE A 162 -18.17 9.03 3.56
CA ILE A 162 -19.45 8.50 4.04
C ILE A 162 -20.62 9.15 3.27
N GLY A 163 -20.54 10.46 3.00
CA GLY A 163 -21.53 11.17 2.18
C GLY A 163 -21.68 10.58 0.79
N PHE A 164 -20.59 10.26 0.10
CA PHE A 164 -20.63 9.62 -1.21
C PHE A 164 -21.12 8.17 -1.17
N LEU A 165 -20.73 7.40 -0.14
CA LEU A 165 -21.26 6.05 0.05
C LEU A 165 -22.77 6.08 0.28
N PHE A 166 -23.25 7.00 1.12
CA PHE A 166 -24.67 7.18 1.37
C PHE A 166 -25.43 7.62 0.11
N TYR A 167 -24.86 8.54 -0.66
CA TYR A 167 -25.42 8.95 -1.95
C TYR A 167 -25.56 7.76 -2.91
N GLY A 168 -24.55 6.88 -3.00
CA GLY A 168 -24.61 5.68 -3.83
C GLY A 168 -25.70 4.70 -3.41
N VAL A 169 -25.87 4.48 -2.11
CA VAL A 169 -26.95 3.62 -1.58
C VAL A 169 -28.32 4.20 -1.91
N TYR A 170 -28.55 5.49 -1.61
CA TYR A 170 -29.88 6.09 -1.67
C TYR A 170 -30.31 6.49 -3.09
N ASN A 171 -29.43 7.13 -3.86
CA ASN A 171 -29.80 7.64 -5.19
C ASN A 171 -29.55 6.63 -6.31
N SER A 172 -28.59 5.71 -6.15
CA SER A 172 -28.25 4.72 -7.17
C SER A 172 -28.73 3.31 -6.82
N ASN A 173 -29.43 3.12 -5.68
CA ASN A 173 -29.89 1.83 -5.17
C ASN A 173 -28.77 0.77 -5.14
N PHE A 174 -27.55 1.18 -4.80
CA PHE A 174 -26.43 0.25 -4.70
C PHE A 174 -26.56 -0.60 -3.43
N ASP A 175 -26.78 -1.90 -3.63
CA ASP A 175 -26.62 -2.89 -2.56
C ASP A 175 -25.14 -3.01 -2.13
N ILE A 176 -24.90 -3.52 -0.93
CA ILE A 176 -23.56 -3.73 -0.34
C ILE A 176 -22.67 -4.50 -1.30
N LYS A 177 -23.23 -5.51 -1.99
CA LYS A 177 -22.53 -6.28 -3.03
C LYS A 177 -21.98 -5.39 -4.16
N ASN A 178 -22.75 -4.42 -4.62
CA ASN A 178 -22.34 -3.52 -5.70
C ASN A 178 -21.25 -2.55 -5.22
N ILE A 179 -21.40 -2.01 -4.01
CA ILE A 179 -20.40 -1.12 -3.39
C ILE A 179 -19.08 -1.87 -3.25
N VAL A 180 -19.10 -3.07 -2.67
CA VAL A 180 -17.89 -3.88 -2.48
C VAL A 180 -17.27 -4.24 -3.82
N SER A 181 -18.08 -4.61 -4.81
CA SER A 181 -17.60 -4.92 -6.15
C SER A 181 -16.82 -3.75 -6.75
N MET A 182 -17.43 -2.56 -6.77
CA MET A 182 -16.80 -1.35 -7.32
C MET A 182 -15.59 -0.87 -6.51
N MET A 183 -15.67 -0.93 -5.18
CA MET A 183 -14.65 -0.37 -4.30
C MET A 183 -13.45 -1.29 -4.09
N TYR A 184 -13.65 -2.60 -4.12
CA TYR A 184 -12.64 -3.58 -3.70
C TYR A 184 -12.32 -4.64 -4.75
N LEU A 185 -13.20 -4.95 -5.70
CA LEU A 185 -12.91 -5.97 -6.73
C LEU A 185 -12.52 -5.35 -8.08
N TYR A 186 -13.03 -4.16 -8.40
CA TYR A 186 -12.71 -3.42 -9.62
C TYR A 186 -11.59 -2.38 -9.44
N ASN A 187 -10.90 -2.06 -10.54
CA ASN A 187 -9.80 -1.07 -10.62
C ASN A 187 -10.26 0.40 -10.61
N ILE A 188 -11.29 0.70 -9.81
CA ILE A 188 -11.87 2.05 -9.69
C ILE A 188 -11.90 2.57 -8.25
N GLY A 189 -11.96 1.67 -7.25
CA GLY A 189 -11.91 2.04 -5.84
C GLY A 189 -10.51 2.02 -5.25
N LEU A 190 -10.26 1.07 -4.34
CA LEU A 190 -8.97 0.91 -3.64
C LEU A 190 -7.80 0.63 -4.60
N TRP A 191 -8.10 0.07 -5.78
CA TRP A 191 -7.13 -0.19 -6.84
C TRP A 191 -7.20 0.82 -7.99
N GLY A 192 -7.85 1.96 -7.76
CA GLY A 192 -8.03 2.99 -8.76
C GLY A 192 -6.70 3.56 -9.27
N THR A 193 -6.74 4.13 -10.48
CA THR A 193 -5.56 4.75 -11.12
C THR A 193 -4.88 5.79 -10.24
N ALA A 194 -5.65 6.58 -9.48
CA ALA A 194 -5.09 7.55 -8.54
C ALA A 194 -4.24 6.89 -7.44
N VAL A 195 -4.71 5.76 -6.88
CA VAL A 195 -3.99 5.00 -5.86
C VAL A 195 -2.79 4.29 -6.47
N TRP A 196 -2.92 3.80 -7.71
CA TRP A 196 -1.82 3.19 -8.47
C TRP A 196 -0.70 4.21 -8.68
N VAL A 197 -1.04 5.40 -9.20
CA VAL A 197 -0.07 6.48 -9.39
C VAL A 197 0.58 6.89 -8.06
N ALA A 198 -0.19 6.97 -6.97
CA ALA A 198 0.36 7.28 -5.65
C ALA A 198 1.32 6.20 -5.13
N THR A 199 0.96 4.93 -5.35
CA THR A 199 1.72 3.76 -4.88
C THR A 199 3.06 3.65 -5.57
N PHE A 200 3.09 3.81 -6.90
CA PHE A 200 4.33 3.63 -7.68
C PHE A 200 5.13 4.94 -7.80
N TYR A 201 4.50 6.09 -8.10
CA TYR A 201 5.25 7.32 -8.35
C TYR A 201 5.53 8.15 -7.09
N ILE A 202 4.51 8.42 -6.26
CA ILE A 202 4.70 9.28 -5.07
C ILE A 202 5.65 8.60 -4.07
N TYR A 203 5.52 7.28 -3.89
CA TYR A 203 6.46 6.51 -3.07
C TYR A 203 7.93 6.68 -3.52
N PHE A 204 8.22 6.59 -4.82
CA PHE A 204 9.58 6.74 -5.35
C PHE A 204 10.14 8.14 -5.09
N PHE A 205 9.34 9.17 -5.36
CA PHE A 205 9.75 10.54 -5.06
C PHE A 205 9.98 10.76 -3.57
N MET A 206 9.13 10.23 -2.69
CA MET A 206 9.35 10.31 -1.24
C MET A 206 10.60 9.55 -0.79
N PHE A 207 10.87 8.39 -1.37
CA PHE A 207 12.07 7.60 -1.08
C PHE A 207 13.34 8.36 -1.49
N PHE A 208 13.44 8.83 -2.74
CA PHE A 208 14.58 9.62 -3.19
C PHE A 208 14.70 10.94 -2.44
N ALA A 209 13.60 11.64 -2.18
CA ALA A 209 13.63 12.85 -1.36
C ALA A 209 14.17 12.59 0.05
N SER A 210 13.83 11.44 0.65
CA SER A 210 14.36 11.07 1.97
C SER A 210 15.86 10.78 1.95
N ILE A 211 16.36 10.12 0.89
CA ILE A 211 17.79 9.86 0.69
C ILE A 211 18.53 11.18 0.47
N LEU A 212 18.04 12.03 -0.43
CA LEU A 212 18.63 13.35 -0.73
C LEU A 212 18.71 14.22 0.52
N LYS A 213 17.68 14.18 1.37
CA LYS A 213 17.67 14.87 2.66
C LYS A 213 18.73 14.29 3.60
N GLN A 214 18.92 12.98 3.62
CA GLN A 214 19.84 12.32 4.54
C GLN A 214 21.31 12.48 4.14
N ILE A 215 21.62 12.55 2.85
CA ILE A 215 22.98 12.86 2.35
C ILE A 215 23.30 14.36 2.40
N GLY A 216 22.39 15.20 2.90
CA GLY A 216 22.60 16.65 3.03
C GLY A 216 22.67 17.39 1.69
N LEU A 217 22.21 16.79 0.58
CA LEU A 217 22.34 17.39 -0.75
C LEU A 217 21.59 18.72 -0.86
N GLY A 218 20.49 18.87 -0.10
CA GLY A 218 19.75 20.13 -0.02
C GLY A 218 20.60 21.26 0.60
N GLU A 219 21.27 20.99 1.72
CA GLU A 219 22.19 21.95 2.33
C GLU A 219 23.40 22.19 1.43
N TYR A 220 23.90 21.17 0.74
CA TYR A 220 24.98 21.31 -0.24
C TYR A 220 24.61 22.27 -1.39
N PHE A 221 23.41 22.13 -1.97
CA PHE A 221 22.95 23.05 -3.02
C PHE A 221 22.73 24.47 -2.50
N ILE A 222 22.16 24.63 -1.30
CA ILE A 222 21.99 25.94 -0.67
C ILE A 222 23.34 26.59 -0.43
N ASN A 223 24.28 25.88 0.20
CA ASN A 223 25.62 26.40 0.51
C ASN A 223 26.40 26.75 -0.77
N THR A 224 26.27 25.93 -1.83
CA THR A 224 26.89 26.21 -3.13
C THR A 224 26.28 27.45 -3.79
N ALA A 225 24.95 27.57 -3.77
CA ALA A 225 24.25 28.73 -4.33
C ALA A 225 24.59 30.02 -3.57
N THR A 226 24.63 29.98 -2.23
CA THR A 226 25.03 31.12 -1.39
C THR A 226 26.49 31.48 -1.61
N SER A 227 27.40 30.50 -1.69
CA SER A 227 28.81 30.76 -2.01
C SER A 227 29.01 31.38 -3.40
N LEU A 228 28.12 31.10 -4.35
CA LEU A 228 28.16 31.70 -5.68
C LEU A 228 27.51 33.09 -5.72
N ALA A 229 26.51 33.34 -4.88
CA ALA A 229 25.77 34.60 -4.80
C ALA A 229 26.50 35.69 -3.98
N GLY A 230 27.44 35.30 -3.11
CA GLY A 230 28.21 36.19 -2.23
C GLY A 230 27.76 36.10 -0.78
#